data_AF-A0AAW1YQM6-F1
#
_entry.id   AF-A0AAW1YQM6-F1
#
_cell.length_a   1.000
_cell.length_b   1.000
_cell.length_c   1.000
_cell.angle_alpha   90.00
_cell.angle_beta   90.00
_cell.angle_gamma   90.00
#
_symmetry.space_group_name_H-M   'P 1'
#
loop_
_entity.id
_entity.type
_entity.pdbx_description
1 polymer ?
#
loop_
_entity_poly.entity_id
_entity_poly.type
_entity_poly.pdbx_seq_one_letter_code
_entity_poly.pdbx_strand_id
1 'polypeptide(L)'
;MTGAEVLVGPALKLLLMLAKEMYKINSLFEPLMKELIDMLEDFEPLIKEVEKSENSEPIQNALRGLQSKMDEGQTLMEKCSKVTRSKVLEKRKRNKELVALQKDLQRRLNLLSSYALNDLRGRNTGVAGSITVRRE
;
A
#
# COMPACT_ATOMS: atom_id res chain seq x y z
N MET A 1 6.83 -2.58 24.97
CA MET A 1 7.68 -2.18 23.83
C MET A 1 6.85 -1.22 23.00
N THR A 2 7.23 0.06 22.98
CA THR A 2 6.58 1.09 22.17
C THR A 2 6.85 0.79 20.69
N GLY A 3 5.95 0.01 20.09
CA GLY A 3 5.96 -0.21 18.65
C GLY A 3 5.76 1.12 17.96
N ALA A 4 6.68 1.51 17.07
CA ALA A 4 6.47 2.66 16.20
C ALA A 4 5.08 2.53 15.57
N GLU A 5 4.27 3.57 15.77
CA GLU A 5 2.92 3.63 15.23
C GLU A 5 3.03 3.48 13.71
N VAL A 6 2.44 2.42 13.16
CA VAL A 6 2.49 2.17 11.73
C VAL A 6 1.49 3.13 11.08
N LEU A 7 2.00 4.14 10.38
CA LEU A 7 1.20 5.23 9.80
C LEU A 7 1.00 5.01 8.29
N VAL A 8 0.36 3.90 7.90
CA VAL A 8 0.14 3.60 6.47
C VAL A 8 -0.86 4.58 5.86
N GLY A 9 -1.95 4.91 6.57
CA GLY A 9 -2.96 5.85 6.11
C GLY A 9 -2.37 7.22 5.73
N PRO A 10 -1.57 7.87 6.60
CA PRO A 10 -0.84 9.08 6.24
C PRO A 10 0.11 8.92 5.05
N ALA A 11 0.90 7.84 5.00
CA ALA A 11 1.84 7.59 3.90
C ALA A 11 1.12 7.38 2.55
N LEU A 12 -0.02 6.67 2.56
CA LEU A 12 -0.91 6.48 1.42
C LEU A 12 -1.43 7.83 0.91
N LYS A 13 -1.96 8.67 1.80
CA LYS A 13 -2.50 9.99 1.44
C LYS A 13 -1.44 10.88 0.81
N LEU A 14 -0.23 10.88 1.37
CA LEU A 14 0.87 11.67 0.83
C LEU A 14 1.30 11.16 -0.55
N LEU A 15 1.45 9.85 -0.72
CA LEU A 15 1.80 9.25 -2.01
C LEU A 15 0.72 9.54 -3.08
N LEU A 16 -0.56 9.44 -2.71
CA LEU A 16 -1.68 9.76 -3.58
C LEU A 16 -1.68 11.23 -4.01
N MET A 17 -1.40 12.15 -3.08
CA MET A 17 -1.28 13.58 -3.36
C MET A 17 -0.16 13.85 -4.37
N LEU A 18 1.03 13.29 -4.13
CA LEU A 18 2.19 13.45 -5.02
C LEU A 18 1.94 12.86 -6.41
N ALA A 19 1.28 11.69 -6.48
CA ALA A 19 0.92 11.07 -7.76
C ALA A 19 -0.06 11.96 -8.54
N LYS A 20 -1.08 12.52 -7.88
CA LYS A 20 -2.05 13.46 -8.48
C LYS A 20 -1.40 14.75 -8.95
N GLU A 21 -0.43 15.27 -8.20
CA GLU A 21 0.33 16.44 -8.62
C GLU A 21 1.18 16.13 -9.86
N MET A 22 1.94 15.04 -9.83
CA MET A 22 2.75 14.58 -10.97
C MET A 22 1.91 14.34 -12.22
N TYR A 23 0.73 13.73 -12.07
CA TYR A 23 -0.22 13.52 -13.16
C TYR A 23 -0.58 14.83 -13.87
N LYS A 24 -0.79 15.92 -13.11
CA LYS A 24 -1.15 17.23 -13.67
C LYS A 24 0.02 17.95 -14.34
N ILE A 25 1.23 17.82 -13.78
CA ILE A 25 2.38 18.66 -14.20
C ILE A 25 3.33 17.96 -15.19
N ASN A 26 3.28 16.62 -15.29
CA ASN A 26 4.25 15.87 -16.07
C ASN A 26 3.61 14.80 -16.97
N SER A 27 3.24 15.19 -18.19
CA SER A 27 2.67 14.28 -19.20
C SER A 27 3.56 13.09 -19.59
N LEU A 28 4.86 13.11 -19.24
CA LEU A 28 5.75 11.97 -19.50
C LEU A 28 5.45 10.77 -18.61
N PHE A 29 4.94 11.02 -17.40
CA PHE A 29 4.63 9.99 -16.41
C PHE A 29 3.12 9.81 -16.22
N GLU A 30 2.30 10.57 -16.94
CA GLU A 30 0.84 10.61 -16.76
C GLU A 30 0.18 9.21 -16.78
N PRO A 31 0.46 8.30 -17.74
CA PRO A 31 -0.16 6.97 -17.71
C PRO A 31 0.19 6.19 -16.44
N LEU A 32 1.46 6.23 -16.02
CA LEU A 32 1.91 5.55 -14.81
C LEU A 32 1.30 6.20 -13.56
N MET A 33 1.21 7.52 -13.51
CA MET A 33 0.60 8.20 -12.36
C MET A 33 -0.87 7.85 -12.25
N LYS A 34 -1.59 7.75 -13.37
CA LYS A 34 -2.98 7.33 -13.39
C LYS A 34 -3.16 5.93 -12.82
N GLU A 35 -2.40 4.95 -13.35
CA GLU A 35 -2.46 3.56 -12.86
C GLU A 35 -2.14 3.46 -11.37
N LEU A 36 -1.18 4.25 -10.89
CA LEU A 36 -0.84 4.29 -9.47
C LEU A 36 -1.96 4.93 -8.64
N ILE A 37 -2.56 6.02 -9.10
CA ILE A 37 -3.69 6.67 -8.40
C ILE A 37 -4.85 5.68 -8.28
N ASP A 38 -5.27 5.09 -9.39
CA ASP A 38 -6.39 4.14 -9.44
C ASP A 38 -6.14 2.98 -8.45
N MET A 39 -4.95 2.38 -8.47
CA MET A 39 -4.55 1.35 -7.50
C MET A 39 -4.65 1.84 -6.04
N LEU A 40 -4.07 2.99 -5.71
CA LEU A 40 -4.04 3.46 -4.32
C LEU A 40 -5.45 3.82 -3.80
N GLU A 41 -6.33 4.32 -4.67
CA GLU A 41 -7.74 4.58 -4.34
C GLU A 41 -8.52 3.28 -4.08
N ASP A 42 -8.31 2.25 -4.91
CA ASP A 42 -8.94 0.94 -4.74
C ASP A 42 -8.60 0.28 -3.39
N PHE A 43 -7.37 0.49 -2.89
CA PHE A 43 -6.90 -0.09 -1.64
C PHE A 43 -7.08 0.80 -0.41
N GLU A 44 -7.41 2.08 -0.57
CA GLU A 44 -7.62 3.01 0.56
C GLU A 44 -8.66 2.48 1.57
N PRO A 45 -9.83 1.96 1.16
CA PRO A 45 -10.82 1.43 2.11
C PRO A 45 -10.27 0.25 2.93
N LEU A 46 -9.53 -0.67 2.29
CA LEU A 46 -8.95 -1.82 2.97
C LEU A 46 -7.94 -1.37 4.02
N ILE A 47 -7.05 -0.45 3.67
CA ILE A 47 -6.04 0.07 4.60
C ILE A 47 -6.71 0.71 5.81
N LYS A 48 -7.75 1.54 5.59
CA LYS A 48 -8.53 2.17 6.67
C LYS A 48 -9.18 1.15 7.61
N GLU A 49 -9.71 0.05 7.08
CA GLU A 49 -10.35 -0.97 7.91
C GLU A 49 -9.33 -1.78 8.70
N VAL A 50 -8.21 -2.14 8.07
CA VAL A 50 -7.13 -2.88 8.75
C VAL A 50 -6.48 -2.02 9.83
N GLU A 51 -6.25 -0.72 9.61
CA GLU A 51 -5.64 0.15 10.63
C GLU A 51 -6.52 0.34 11.89
N LYS A 52 -7.84 0.15 11.79
CA LYS A 52 -8.77 0.27 12.92
C LYS A 52 -8.85 -0.99 13.78
N SER A 53 -8.40 -2.14 13.29
CA SER A 53 -8.48 -3.42 14.01
C SER A 53 -7.21 -3.73 14.80
N GLU A 54 -7.38 -4.46 15.91
CA GLU A 54 -6.26 -5.17 16.53
C GLU A 54 -5.76 -6.25 15.56
N ASN A 55 -4.58 -6.00 14.99
CA ASN A 55 -4.03 -6.81 13.92
C ASN A 55 -3.04 -7.83 14.44
N SER A 56 -3.08 -9.02 13.85
CA SER A 56 -2.06 -10.05 14.04
C SER A 56 -0.68 -9.58 13.55
N GLU A 57 0.39 -10.17 14.09
CA GLU A 57 1.77 -9.83 13.72
C GLU A 57 2.05 -9.90 12.19
N PRO A 58 1.53 -10.88 11.43
CA PRO A 58 1.68 -10.89 9.96
C PRO A 58 1.12 -9.66 9.27
N ILE A 59 -0.04 -9.16 9.72
CA ILE A 59 -0.67 -7.95 9.19
C ILE A 59 0.16 -6.73 9.54
N GLN A 60 0.63 -6.62 10.79
CA GLN A 60 1.49 -5.50 11.20
C GLN A 60 2.80 -5.45 10.40
N ASN A 61 3.41 -6.62 10.12
CA ASN A 61 4.60 -6.71 9.29
C ASN A 61 4.31 -6.33 7.83
N ALA A 62 3.16 -6.74 7.29
CA ALA A 62 2.73 -6.33 5.95
C ALA A 62 2.53 -4.81 5.85
N LEU A 63 1.87 -4.20 6.85
CA LEU A 63 1.65 -2.75 6.91
C LEU A 63 2.97 -1.97 7.00
N ARG A 64 3.93 -2.41 7.82
CA ARG A 64 5.26 -1.77 7.91
C ARG A 64 6.02 -1.86 6.59
N GLY A 65 5.96 -3.02 5.94
CA GLY A 65 6.56 -3.21 4.62
C GLY A 65 5.89 -2.37 3.54
N LEU A 66 4.58 -2.14 3.66
CA LEU A 66 3.83 -1.28 2.76
C LEU A 66 4.19 0.20 2.96
N GLN A 67 4.22 0.67 4.22
CA GLN A 67 4.65 2.04 4.57
C GLN A 67 6.04 2.34 4.02
N SER A 68 7.02 1.47 4.27
CA SER A 68 8.39 1.66 3.77
C SER A 68 8.44 1.79 2.24
N LYS A 69 7.60 1.05 1.50
CA LYS A 69 7.52 1.20 0.04
C LYS A 69 6.80 2.47 -0.40
N MET A 70 5.80 2.94 0.35
CA MET A 70 5.18 4.23 0.08
C MET A 70 6.18 5.38 0.24
N ASP A 71 7.03 5.32 1.28
CA ASP A 71 8.07 6.34 1.52
C ASP A 71 9.15 6.33 0.42
N GLU A 72 9.56 5.15 -0.06
CA GLU A 72 10.39 5.03 -1.25
C GLU A 72 9.73 5.66 -2.49
N GLY A 73 8.41 5.46 -2.63
CA GLY A 73 7.62 6.04 -3.70
C GLY A 73 7.60 7.57 -3.67
N GLN A 74 7.43 8.17 -2.50
CA GLN A 74 7.50 9.62 -2.31
C GLN A 74 8.85 10.16 -2.77
N THR A 75 9.95 9.55 -2.31
CA THR A 75 11.32 9.93 -2.69
C THR A 75 11.54 9.81 -4.20
N LEU A 76 10.96 8.79 -4.84
CA LEU A 76 11.06 8.60 -6.28
C LEU A 76 10.28 9.67 -7.05
N MET A 77 9.08 10.03 -6.59
CA MET A 77 8.26 11.08 -7.21
C MET A 77 8.94 12.45 -7.15
N GLU A 78 9.55 12.79 -6.02
CA GLU A 78 10.38 14.00 -5.90
C GLU A 78 11.58 14.01 -6.86
N LYS A 79 12.16 12.84 -7.16
CA LYS A 79 13.21 12.71 -8.17
C LYS A 79 12.65 12.87 -9.58
N CYS A 80 11.42 12.40 -9.82
CA CYS A 80 10.76 12.49 -11.12
C CYS A 80 10.33 13.94 -11.45
N SER A 81 9.90 14.72 -10.45
CA SER A 81 9.55 16.13 -10.64
C SER A 81 10.73 16.99 -11.10
N LYS A 82 11.97 16.58 -10.78
CA LYS A 82 13.22 17.25 -11.18
C LYS A 82 13.72 16.87 -12.58
N VAL A 83 13.09 15.89 -13.25
CA VAL A 83 13.54 15.45 -14.58
C VAL A 83 13.05 16.42 -15.65
N THR A 84 13.98 17.09 -16.33
CA THR A 84 13.67 17.98 -17.45
C THR A 84 13.43 17.20 -18.75
N ARG A 85 12.73 17.83 -19.71
CA ARG A 85 12.36 17.18 -20.99
C ARG A 85 13.56 16.73 -21.84
N SER A 86 14.76 17.27 -21.64
CA SER A 86 15.92 16.97 -22.48
C SER A 86 16.73 15.74 -22.03
N LYS A 87 16.48 15.19 -20.83
CA LYS A 87 17.30 14.12 -20.24
C LYS A 87 16.74 12.71 -20.49
N VAL A 88 16.86 12.23 -21.73
CA VAL A 88 16.28 10.93 -22.17
C VAL A 88 16.71 9.74 -21.30
N LEU A 89 17.98 9.66 -20.89
CA LEU A 89 18.47 8.55 -20.05
C LEU A 89 17.89 8.58 -18.64
N GLU A 90 17.81 9.76 -18.02
CA GLU A 90 17.18 9.91 -16.69
C GLU A 90 15.70 9.54 -16.75
N LYS A 91 14.98 9.93 -17.82
CA LYS A 91 13.58 9.53 -18.04
C LYS A 91 13.42 8.02 -18.09
N ARG A 92 14.22 7.33 -18.91
CA ARG A 92 14.16 5.86 -19.02
C ARG A 92 14.44 5.18 -17.69
N LYS A 93 15.42 5.70 -16.93
CA LYS A 93 15.74 5.19 -15.59
C LYS A 93 14.56 5.38 -14.63
N ARG A 94 14.01 6.59 -14.53
CA ARG A 94 12.86 6.91 -13.66
C ARG A 94 11.61 6.09 -14.02
N ASN A 95 11.31 5.91 -15.30
CA ASN A 95 10.20 5.06 -15.74
C ASN A 95 10.34 3.62 -15.24
N LYS A 96 11.54 3.04 -15.37
CA LYS A 96 11.79 1.68 -14.86
C LYS A 96 11.63 1.59 -13.35
N GLU A 97 12.11 2.60 -12.61
CA GLU A 97 11.97 2.69 -11.16
C GLU A 97 10.48 2.81 -10.76
N LEU A 98 9.68 3.62 -11.46
CA LEU A 98 8.24 3.77 -11.19
C LEU A 98 7.44 2.50 -11.47
N VAL A 99 7.72 1.82 -12.58
CA VAL A 99 7.08 0.54 -12.89
C VAL A 99 7.43 -0.53 -11.86
N ALA A 100 8.68 -0.56 -11.39
CA ALA A 100 9.10 -1.49 -10.34
C ALA A 100 8.38 -1.18 -9.01
N LEU A 101 8.28 0.10 -8.64
CA LEU A 101 7.56 0.56 -7.45
C LEU A 101 6.09 0.14 -7.49
N GLN A 102 5.39 0.38 -8.60
CA GLN A 102 3.97 0.01 -8.74
C GLN A 102 3.76 -1.50 -8.57
N LYS A 103 4.62 -2.34 -9.18
CA LYS A 103 4.54 -3.79 -9.04
C LYS A 103 4.76 -4.24 -7.60
N ASP A 104 5.72 -3.64 -6.91
CA ASP A 104 6.01 -3.93 -5.51
C ASP A 104 4.86 -3.49 -4.58
N LEU A 105 4.30 -2.29 -4.80
CA LEU A 105 3.13 -1.81 -4.07
C LEU A 105 1.93 -2.73 -4.29
N GLN A 106 1.60 -3.05 -5.55
CA GLN A 106 0.51 -3.97 -5.89
C GLN A 106 0.68 -5.32 -5.19
N ARG A 107 1.88 -5.89 -5.22
CA ARG A 107 2.16 -7.18 -4.57
C ARG A 107 1.91 -7.12 -3.06
N ARG A 108 2.34 -6.03 -2.40
CA ARG A 108 2.18 -5.84 -0.95
C ARG A 108 0.74 -5.59 -0.57
N LEU A 109 0.01 -4.83 -1.38
CA LEU A 109 -1.42 -4.59 -1.22
C LEU A 109 -2.24 -5.87 -1.38
N ASN A 110 -1.92 -6.69 -2.38
CA ASN A 110 -2.52 -8.02 -2.56
C ASN A 110 -2.24 -8.94 -1.37
N LEU A 111 -1.01 -8.91 -0.83
CA LEU A 111 -0.66 -9.68 0.36
C LEU A 111 -1.47 -9.22 1.58
N LEU A 112 -1.58 -7.91 1.80
CA LEU A 112 -2.40 -7.33 2.86
C LEU A 112 -3.87 -7.75 2.74
N SER A 113 -4.43 -7.69 1.53
CA SER A 113 -5.78 -8.16 1.23
C SER A 113 -5.97 -9.64 1.57
N SER A 114 -5.02 -10.49 1.19
CA SER A 114 -5.08 -11.92 1.51
C SER A 114 -5.08 -12.20 3.02
N TYR A 115 -4.27 -11.46 3.80
CA TYR A 115 -4.28 -11.59 5.25
C TYR A 115 -5.58 -11.09 5.87
N ALA A 116 -6.09 -9.94 5.42
CA ALA A 116 -7.36 -9.41 5.91
C ALA A 116 -8.52 -10.37 5.63
N LEU A 117 -8.60 -10.96 4.44
CA LEU A 117 -9.62 -11.95 4.09
C LEU A 117 -9.52 -13.22 4.94
N ASN A 118 -8.31 -13.72 5.17
CA ASN A 118 -8.11 -14.92 5.99
C ASN A 118 -8.44 -14.67 7.46
N ASP A 119 -8.14 -13.48 7.98
CA ASP A 119 -8.50 -13.09 9.35
C ASP A 119 -10.02 -13.01 9.53
N LEU A 120 -10.73 -12.42 8.56
CA LEU A 120 -12.21 -12.41 8.54
C LEU A 120 -12.81 -13.81 8.45
N ARG A 121 -12.21 -14.71 7.64
CA ARG A 121 -12.66 -16.11 7.53
C ARG A 121 -12.40 -16.89 8.82
N GLY A 122 -11.25 -16.69 9.46
CA GLY A 122 -10.91 -17.32 10.73
C GLY A 122 -11.88 -16.92 11.85
N ARG A 123 -12.30 -15.65 11.90
CA ARG A 123 -13.31 -15.15 12.83
C ARG A 123 -14.69 -15.82 12.63
N ASN A 124 -15.10 -16.07 11.39
CA ASN A 124 -16.38 -16.74 11.11
C ASN A 124 -16.39 -18.25 11.45
N THR A 125 -15.23 -18.90 11.50
CA THR A 125 -15.14 -20.33 11.86
C THR A 125 -15.05 -20.58 13.38
N GLY A 126 -14.94 -19.53 14.20
CA GLY A 126 -14.85 -19.62 15.66
C GLY A 126 -16.17 -19.81 16.41
N VAL A 127 -17.32 -19.81 15.71
CA VAL A 127 -18.66 -19.99 16.33
C VAL A 127 -19.22 -21.36 15.99
N ALA A 128 -18.49 -22.43 16.34
CA ALA A 128 -19.01 -23.80 16.31
C ALA A 128 -18.24 -24.66 17.32
N GLY A 129 -18.55 -24.50 18.61
CA GLY A 129 -17.86 -25.26 19.65
C GLY A 129 -18.42 -25.15 21.06
N SER A 130 -19.72 -24.88 21.23
CA SER A 130 -20.41 -25.08 22.50
C SER A 130 -21.25 -26.35 22.40
N ILE A 131 -20.61 -27.52 22.52
CA ILE A 131 -21.32 -28.74 22.92
C ILE A 131 -20.83 -29.09 24.30
N THR A 132 -21.67 -28.73 25.27
CA THR A 132 -21.67 -29.21 26.63
C THR A 132 -21.72 -30.74 26.63
N VAL A 133 -20.71 -31.40 27.20
CA VAL A 133 -20.89 -32.76 27.70
C VAL A 133 -20.54 -32.74 29.18
N ARG A 134 -21.57 -32.52 30.00
CA ARG A 134 -21.59 -33.04 31.37
C ARG A 134 -21.59 -34.56 31.25
N ARG A 135 -20.63 -35.22 31.88
CA ARG A 135 -20.81 -36.61 32.32
C ARG A 135 -20.89 -36.59 33.83
N GLU A 136 -22.00 -37.12 34.31
CA GLU A 136 -22.28 -37.51 35.69
C GLU A 136 -21.32 -38.62 36.14
#